data_AF-A0A674JGF4-F1
#
_entry.id   AF-A0A674JGF4-F1
#
_cell.length_a   1.000
_cell.length_b   1.000
_cell.length_c   1.000
_cell.angle_alpha   90.00
_cell.angle_beta   90.00
_cell.angle_gamma   90.00
#
_symmetry.space_group_name_H-M   'P 1'
#
loop_
_entity.id
_entity.type
_entity.pdbx_description
1 polymer ?
#
loop_
_entity_poly.entity_id
_entity_poly.type
_entity_poly.pdbx_seq_one_letter_code
_entity_poly.pdbx_strand_id
1 'polypeptide(L)'
;MADSLRRLINNESCRILQEKLENWYKDYHINSCDQNLNRCCEIIEMNSMIQGQLFTILNQTAREGGHYAGVETIKSRLLPWLGTCFSSTTSGRPFETSLSLIQVC
;
A
#
# COMPACT_ATOMS: atom_id res chain seq x y z
N MET A 1 -5.45 21.51 -2.01
CA MET A 1 -5.65 20.23 -1.27
C MET A 1 -5.34 19.00 -2.11
N ALA A 2 -5.47 19.04 -3.45
CA ALA A 2 -4.92 18.01 -4.34
C ALA A 2 -3.38 18.09 -4.53
N ASP A 3 -2.71 19.06 -3.90
CA ASP A 3 -1.27 19.32 -4.07
C ASP A 3 -0.40 18.18 -3.54
N SER A 4 -0.81 17.53 -2.44
CA SER A 4 -0.12 16.34 -1.92
C SER A 4 -0.24 15.16 -2.89
N LEU A 5 -1.43 14.96 -3.48
CA LEU A 5 -1.65 13.94 -4.51
C LEU A 5 -0.85 14.25 -5.78
N ARG A 6 -0.86 15.49 -6.25
CA ARG A 6 -0.07 15.94 -7.40
C ARG A 6 1.42 15.75 -7.18
N ARG A 7 1.92 16.04 -5.98
CA ARG A 7 3.33 15.79 -5.61
C ARG A 7 3.67 14.31 -5.63
N LEU A 8 2.82 13.45 -5.08
CA LEU A 8 3.03 11.99 -5.10
C LEU A 8 3.10 11.48 -6.55
N ILE A 9 2.18 11.91 -7.42
CA ILE A 9 2.17 11.54 -8.84
C ILE A 9 3.46 12.02 -9.54
N ASN A 10 3.86 13.26 -9.29
CA ASN A 10 4.99 13.89 -9.98
C ASN A 10 6.37 13.43 -9.50
N ASN A 11 6.49 12.82 -8.31
CA ASN A 11 7.78 12.34 -7.78
C ASN A 11 8.23 11.02 -8.44
N GLU A 12 7.41 10.41 -9.30
CA GLU A 12 7.68 9.11 -9.94
C GLU A 12 7.95 7.95 -8.96
N SER A 13 7.74 8.13 -7.65
CA SER A 13 8.08 7.12 -6.64
C SER A 13 7.38 5.78 -6.91
N CYS A 14 6.13 5.80 -7.37
CA CYS A 14 5.39 4.59 -7.75
C CYS A 14 6.00 3.89 -8.98
N ARG A 15 6.49 4.66 -9.96
CA ARG A 15 7.15 4.12 -11.15
C ARG A 15 8.49 3.49 -10.79
N ILE A 16 9.28 4.16 -9.95
CA ILE A 16 10.57 3.63 -9.48
C ILE A 16 10.37 2.34 -8.68
N LEU A 17 9.34 2.28 -7.82
CA LEU A 17 8.99 1.06 -7.09
C LEU A 17 8.68 -0.10 -8.07
N GLN A 18 7.89 0.17 -9.10
CA GLN A 18 7.57 -0.80 -10.15
C GLN A 18 8.82 -1.29 -10.89
N GLU A 19 9.70 -0.38 -11.32
CA GLU A 19 10.96 -0.73 -11.99
C GLU A 19 11.86 -1.60 -11.09
N LYS A 20 11.92 -1.32 -9.78
CA LYS A 20 12.68 -2.14 -8.82
C LYS A 20 12.09 -3.55 -8.67
N LEU A 21 10.77 -3.67 -8.58
CA LEU A 21 10.08 -4.97 -8.55
C LEU A 21 10.35 -5.79 -9.81
N GLU A 22 10.28 -5.16 -10.98
CA GLU A 22 10.56 -5.83 -12.26
C GLU A 22 12.01 -6.31 -12.36
N ASN A 23 12.96 -5.47 -11.96
CA ASN A 23 14.38 -5.84 -11.94
C ASN A 23 14.66 -6.94 -10.91
N TRP A 24 14.00 -6.90 -9.75
CA TRP A 24 14.11 -7.98 -8.78
C TRP A 24 13.56 -9.30 -9.31
N TYR A 25 12.39 -9.29 -9.96
CA TYR A 25 11.80 -10.47 -10.58
C TYR A 25 12.71 -11.08 -11.66
N LYS A 26 13.27 -10.24 -12.56
CA LYS A 26 14.17 -10.69 -13.64
C LYS A 26 15.39 -11.44 -13.10
N ASP A 27 15.97 -10.96 -12.01
CA ASP A 27 17.21 -11.54 -11.45
C ASP A 27 16.96 -12.52 -10.30
N TYR A 28 15.71 -12.78 -9.90
CA TYR A 28 15.40 -13.45 -8.63
C TYR A 28 16.12 -14.78 -8.46
N HIS A 29 16.13 -15.60 -9.52
CA HIS A 29 16.76 -16.92 -9.52
C HIS A 29 18.29 -16.89 -9.70
N ILE A 30 18.85 -15.73 -10.08
CA ILE A 30 20.29 -15.51 -10.25
C ILE A 30 20.89 -14.98 -8.94
N ASN A 31 20.13 -14.19 -8.19
CA ASN A 31 20.54 -13.61 -6.92
C ASN A 31 20.70 -14.67 -5.82
N SER A 32 21.63 -14.43 -4.91
CA SER A 32 21.69 -15.15 -3.65
C SER A 32 20.48 -14.81 -2.76
N CYS A 33 20.25 -15.65 -1.73
CA CYS A 33 19.23 -15.38 -0.71
C CYS A 33 19.41 -13.99 -0.08
N ASP A 34 20.64 -13.64 0.30
CA ASP A 34 20.97 -12.35 0.90
C ASP A 34 20.70 -11.18 -0.05
N GLN A 35 21.06 -11.31 -1.33
CA GLN A 35 20.76 -10.28 -2.34
C GLN A 35 19.25 -10.10 -2.52
N ASN A 36 18.48 -11.19 -2.53
CA ASN A 36 17.02 -11.12 -2.62
C ASN A 36 16.40 -10.49 -1.37
N LEU A 37 16.91 -10.79 -0.17
CA LEU A 37 16.47 -10.15 1.07
C LEU A 37 16.75 -8.65 1.06
N ASN A 38 17.96 -8.25 0.67
CA ASN A 38 18.33 -6.83 0.58
C ASN A 38 17.44 -6.06 -0.43
N ARG A 39 17.17 -6.64 -1.61
CA ARG A 39 16.26 -6.04 -2.60
C ARG A 39 14.82 -5.94 -2.06
N CYS A 40 14.35 -6.97 -1.36
CA CYS A 40 13.05 -6.96 -0.71
C CYS A 40 12.94 -5.83 0.33
N CYS A 41 13.95 -5.68 1.18
CA CYS A 41 14.03 -4.61 2.18
C CYS A 41 13.98 -3.21 1.52
N GLU A 42 14.74 -2.98 0.45
CA GLU A 42 14.73 -1.71 -0.28
C GLU A 42 13.33 -1.39 -0.85
N ILE A 43 12.65 -2.39 -1.41
CA ILE A 43 11.29 -2.26 -1.93
C ILE A 43 10.29 -1.95 -0.81
N ILE A 44 10.41 -2.61 0.35
CA ILE A 44 9.57 -2.34 1.53
C ILE A 44 9.78 -0.91 2.05
N GLU A 45 11.03 -0.44 2.11
CA GLU A 45 11.35 0.93 2.52
C GLU A 45 10.70 1.95 1.58
N MET A 46 10.86 1.77 0.27
CA MET A 46 10.25 2.64 -0.73
C MET A 46 8.72 2.62 -0.67
N ASN A 47 8.12 1.43 -0.53
CA ASN A 47 6.68 1.29 -0.36
C ASN A 47 6.18 2.01 0.90
N SER A 48 6.95 1.97 2.00
CA SER A 48 6.61 2.67 3.25
C SER A 48 6.60 4.20 3.07
N MET A 49 7.49 4.75 2.25
CA MET A 49 7.48 6.18 1.90
C MET A 49 6.21 6.57 1.14
N ILE A 50 5.82 5.79 0.13
CA ILE A 50 4.60 6.01 -0.64
C ILE A 50 3.36 5.88 0.26
N GLN A 51 3.34 4.86 1.12
CA GLN A 51 2.27 4.65 2.09
C GLN A 51 2.13 5.83 3.06
N GLY A 52 3.24 6.40 3.55
CA GLY A 52 3.21 7.60 4.40
C GLY A 52 2.63 8.83 3.69
N GLN A 53 2.93 9.02 2.41
CA GLN A 53 2.33 10.08 1.60
C GLN A 53 0.84 9.86 1.38
N LEU A 54 0.41 8.62 1.12
CA LEU A 54 -1.01 8.26 1.02
C LEU A 54 -1.76 8.48 2.33
N PHE A 55 -1.17 8.18 3.49
CA PHE A 55 -1.77 8.49 4.79
C PHE A 55 -1.91 9.99 5.03
N THR A 56 -0.94 10.78 4.56
CA THR A 56 -1.03 12.24 4.62
C THR A 56 -2.21 12.74 3.78
N ILE A 57 -2.38 12.21 2.57
CA ILE A 57 -3.52 12.51 1.68
C ILE A 57 -4.83 12.09 2.35
N LEU A 58 -4.92 10.86 2.87
CA LEU A 58 -6.10 10.35 3.57
C LEU A 58 -6.52 11.28 4.71
N ASN A 59 -5.57 11.70 5.56
CA ASN A 59 -5.85 12.60 6.67
C ASN A 59 -6.35 13.98 6.19
N GLN A 60 -5.77 14.51 5.11
CA GLN A 60 -6.24 15.75 4.49
C GLN A 60 -7.67 15.60 3.97
N THR A 61 -7.94 14.55 3.18
CA THR A 61 -9.27 14.25 2.63
C THR A 61 -10.31 14.01 3.72
N ALA A 62 -9.98 13.27 4.79
CA ALA A 62 -10.90 13.00 5.89
C ALA A 62 -11.35 14.27 6.63
N ARG A 63 -10.50 15.30 6.65
CA ARG A 63 -10.78 16.59 7.29
C ARG A 63 -11.63 17.52 6.43
N GLU A 64 -11.74 17.28 5.13
CA GLU A 64 -12.53 18.11 4.21
C GLU A 64 -14.03 18.08 4.54
N GLY A 65 -14.55 16.95 5.02
CA GLY A 65 -15.96 16.85 5.40
C GLY A 65 -16.31 17.37 6.81
N GLY A 66 -15.37 18.02 7.50
CA GLY A 66 -15.57 18.47 8.88
C GLY A 66 -15.22 17.42 9.95
N HIS A 67 -15.54 17.70 11.22
CA HIS A 67 -14.92 17.04 12.38
C HIS A 67 -15.07 15.51 12.44
N TYR A 68 -16.09 14.93 11.79
CA TYR A 68 -16.38 13.49 11.84
C TYR A 68 -16.58 12.80 10.48
N ALA A 69 -16.60 13.52 9.36
CA ALA A 69 -17.06 12.98 8.08
C ALA A 69 -16.15 11.91 7.46
N GLY A 70 -14.88 11.82 7.85
CA GLY A 70 -13.97 10.75 7.43
C GLY A 70 -13.87 9.56 8.38
N VAL A 71 -14.39 9.68 9.61
CA VAL A 71 -14.14 8.72 10.70
C VAL A 71 -14.73 7.35 10.39
N GLU A 72 -15.96 7.30 9.89
CA GLU A 72 -16.63 6.04 9.58
C GLU A 72 -15.99 5.32 8.38
N THR A 73 -15.51 6.06 7.37
CA THR A 73 -14.73 5.50 6.26
C THR A 73 -13.41 4.91 6.75
N ILE A 74 -12.68 5.62 7.63
CA ILE A 74 -11.42 5.13 8.20
C ILE A 74 -11.66 3.86 9.02
N LYS A 75 -12.67 3.86 9.90
CA LYS A 75 -13.00 2.71 10.75
C LYS A 75 -13.45 1.49 9.96
N SER A 76 -14.26 1.67 8.93
CA SER A 76 -14.82 0.56 8.16
C SER A 76 -13.88 -0.01 7.09
N ARG A 77 -12.93 0.80 6.59
CA ARG A 77 -12.05 0.41 5.47
C ARG A 77 -10.59 0.24 5.89
N LEU A 78 -10.01 1.22 6.56
CA LEU A 78 -8.56 1.23 6.83
C LEU A 78 -8.18 0.38 8.05
N LEU A 79 -8.89 0.53 9.17
CA LEU A 79 -8.53 -0.18 10.41
C LEU A 79 -8.56 -1.72 10.28
N PRO A 80 -9.56 -2.33 9.62
CA PRO A 80 -9.57 -3.78 9.41
C PRO A 80 -8.35 -4.24 8.61
N TRP A 81 -7.98 -3.50 7.55
CA TRP A 81 -6.80 -3.78 6.74
C TRP A 81 -5.52 -3.72 7.57
N LEU A 82 -5.33 -2.66 8.36
CA LEU A 82 -4.17 -2.52 9.25
C LEU A 82 -4.07 -3.70 10.23
N GLY A 83 -5.19 -4.10 10.84
CA GLY A 83 -5.24 -5.24 11.76
C GLY A 83 -4.79 -6.55 11.10
N THR A 84 -5.16 -6.78 9.84
CA THR A 84 -4.76 -7.99 9.10
C THR A 84 -3.28 -8.00 8.69
N CYS A 85 -2.71 -6.85 8.36
CA CYS A 85 -1.29 -6.73 7.96
C CYS A 85 -0.33 -7.16 9.09
N PHE A 86 -0.67 -6.89 10.35
CA PHE A 86 0.16 -7.30 11.50
C PHE A 86 -0.15 -8.71 12.01
N SER A 87 -1.23 -9.34 11.54
CA SER A 87 -1.66 -10.67 11.97
C SER A 87 -1.17 -11.80 11.06
N SER A 88 -0.40 -11.47 10.01
CA SER A 88 0.06 -12.43 9.00
C SER A 88 1.27 -13.24 9.50
N THR A 89 1.05 -14.08 10.51
CA THR A 89 1.94 -15.22 10.79
C THR A 89 1.26 -16.49 10.30
N THR A 90 1.94 -17.14 9.36
CA THR A 90 1.74 -18.53 8.88
C THR A 90 0.65 -18.78 7.82
N SER A 91 1.07 -19.57 6.83
CA SER A 91 0.31 -20.21 5.75
C SER A 91 -0.11 -19.33 4.57
N GLY A 92 0.61 -19.52 3.45
CA GLY A 92 0.40 -18.79 2.20
C GLY A 92 -1.00 -18.97 1.63
N ARG A 93 -1.69 -17.84 1.48
CA ARG A 93 -2.66 -17.61 0.42
C ARG A 93 -2.63 -16.10 0.09
N PRO A 94 -2.37 -15.69 -1.16
CA PRO A 94 -2.36 -14.28 -1.51
C PRO A 94 -3.77 -13.70 -1.35
N PHE A 95 -3.83 -12.41 -1.00
CA PHE A 95 -5.02 -11.59 -0.81
C PHE A 95 -6.16 -11.94 -1.77
N GLU A 96 -7.19 -12.64 -1.29
CA GLU A 96 -8.50 -12.65 -1.95
C GLU A 96 -9.30 -11.46 -1.43
N THR A 97 -9.29 -10.39 -2.22
CA THR A 97 -10.23 -9.28 -2.09
C THR A 97 -11.64 -9.83 -2.30
N SER A 98 -12.33 -10.22 -1.22
CA SER A 98 -13.76 -10.59 -1.27
C SER A 98 -14.60 -9.35 -1.56
N LEU A 99 -14.75 -9.02 -2.84
CA LEU A 99 -15.85 -8.22 -3.36
C LEU A 99 -17.05 -9.14 -3.57
N SER A 100 -17.72 -9.52 -2.48
CA SER A 100 -19.04 -10.16 -2.55
C SER A 100 -20.09 -9.07 -2.77
N LEU A 101 -20.22 -8.61 -4.02
CA LEU A 101 -21.36 -7.80 -4.45
C LEU A 101 -22.59 -8.71 -4.57
N ILE A 102 -23.54 -8.46 -3.68
CA ILE A 102 -24.99 -8.66 -3.75
C ILE A 102 -25.46 -9.15 -5.13
N GLN A 103 -26.03 -10.37 -5.18
CA GLN A 103 -26.96 -10.74 -6.24
C GLN A 103 -28.33 -11.00 -5.62
N VAL A 104 -29.22 -10.02 -5.79
CA VAL A 104 -30.66 -10.16 -5.61
C VAL A 104 -31.22 -10.76 -6.89
N CYS A 105 -31.90 -11.91 -6.77
CA CYS A 105 -33.11 -12.28 -7.48
C CYS A 105 -33.90 -13.23 -6.58
#